data_AF-A0A2B3TRB5-F1
#
_entry.id   AF-A0A2B3TRB5-F1
#
_cell.length_a   1.000
_cell.length_b   1.000
_cell.length_c   1.000
_cell.angle_alpha   90.00
_cell.angle_beta   90.00
_cell.angle_gamma   90.00
#
_symmetry.space_group_name_H-M   'P 1'
#
loop_
_entity.id
_entity.type
_entity.pdbx_description
1 polymer ?
#
loop_
_entity_poly.entity_id
_entity_poly.type
_entity_poly.pdbx_seq_one_letter_code
_entity_poly.pdbx_strand_id
1 'polypeptide(L)'
;MAFEMLINLANEMYQRGGVALINKRPIPVKVLKSKGGRVLNGFYESKSTVDYDGVYKGRAIAFETKSKEKPTRFDLKDITQRQWNYLEKEKKMGVICFFIRRKMLFE
;
A
#
# COMPACT_ATOMS: atom_id res chain seq x y z
N MET A 1 -10.64 4.93 -6.33
CA MET A 1 -10.85 3.46 -6.36
C MET A 1 -10.19 2.78 -7.56
N ALA A 2 -10.36 3.26 -8.80
CA ALA A 2 -9.83 2.59 -9.99
C ALA A 2 -8.31 2.26 -9.97
N PHE A 3 -7.47 3.15 -9.43
CA PHE A 3 -6.02 2.90 -9.39
C PHE A 3 -5.64 1.73 -8.47
N GLU A 4 -6.26 1.64 -7.30
CA GLU A 4 -6.01 0.53 -6.38
C GLU A 4 -6.44 -0.80 -6.98
N MET A 5 -7.60 -0.83 -7.65
CA MET A 5 -8.09 -2.02 -8.35
C MET A 5 -7.12 -2.49 -9.43
N LEU A 6 -6.52 -1.57 -10.19
CA LEU A 6 -5.52 -1.90 -11.21
C LEU A 6 -4.25 -2.52 -10.58
N ILE A 7 -3.81 -1.99 -9.44
CA ILE A 7 -2.65 -2.54 -8.73
C ILE A 7 -2.96 -3.94 -8.19
N ASN A 8 -4.14 -4.13 -7.60
CA ASN A 8 -4.58 -5.44 -7.13
C ASN A 8 -4.66 -6.45 -8.27
N LEU A 9 -5.24 -6.06 -9.41
CA LEU A 9 -5.31 -6.91 -10.60
C LEU A 9 -3.91 -7.27 -11.13
N ALA A 10 -3.00 -6.30 -11.20
CA ALA A 10 -1.62 -6.54 -11.62
C ALA A 10 -0.90 -7.53 -10.68
N ASN A 11 -1.09 -7.36 -9.36
CA ASN A 11 -0.52 -8.26 -8.36
C ASN A 11 -1.09 -9.69 -8.49
N GLU A 12 -2.39 -9.84 -8.74
CA GLU A 12 -2.99 -11.14 -9.02
C GLU A 12 -2.41 -11.78 -10.29
N MET A 13 -2.20 -10.99 -11.35
CA MET A 13 -1.57 -11.48 -12.59
C MET A 13 -0.14 -11.96 -12.33
N TYR A 14 0.66 -11.22 -11.54
CA TYR A 14 1.99 -11.65 -11.14
C TYR A 14 1.97 -12.94 -10.33
N GLN A 15 1.01 -13.10 -9.42
CA GLN A 15 0.87 -14.31 -8.63
C GLN A 15 0.48 -15.51 -9.49
N ARG A 16 -0.53 -15.36 -10.36
CA ARG A 16 -0.98 -16.43 -11.27
C ARG A 16 0.13 -16.86 -12.24
N GLY A 17 0.97 -15.92 -12.67
CA GLY A 17 2.13 -16.20 -13.52
C GLY A 17 3.37 -16.70 -12.76
N GLY A 18 3.33 -16.84 -11.43
CA GLY A 18 4.50 -17.25 -10.64
C GLY A 18 5.65 -16.22 -10.64
N VAL A 19 5.37 -14.96 -10.96
CA VAL A 19 6.36 -13.88 -11.08
C VAL A 19 6.67 -13.25 -9.72
N ALA A 20 5.63 -12.90 -8.96
CA ALA A 20 5.72 -12.28 -7.64
C ALA A 20 4.47 -12.59 -6.81
N LEU A 21 4.62 -12.59 -5.48
CA LEU A 21 3.50 -12.67 -4.54
C LEU A 21 3.46 -11.38 -3.73
N ILE A 22 2.50 -10.50 -4.04
CA ILE A 22 2.39 -9.15 -3.47
C ILE A 22 0.95 -8.97 -2.99
N ASN A 23 0.77 -8.53 -1.74
CA ASN A 23 -0.53 -8.35 -1.12
C ASN A 23 -0.73 -6.91 -0.65
N LYS A 24 -2.01 -6.49 -0.62
CA LYS A 24 -2.40 -5.23 0.01
C LYS A 24 -2.51 -5.44 1.51
N ARG A 25 -1.88 -4.55 2.30
CA ARG A 25 -2.05 -4.53 3.75
C ARG A 25 -3.43 -3.95 4.11
N PRO A 26 -4.25 -4.66 4.93
CA PRO A 26 -5.54 -4.15 5.37
C PRO A 26 -5.36 -2.92 6.25
N ILE A 27 -6.35 -2.03 6.24
CA ILE A 27 -6.37 -0.89 7.15
C ILE A 27 -6.60 -1.44 8.56
N PRO A 28 -5.72 -1.14 9.53
CA PRO A 28 -5.90 -1.63 10.90
C PRO A 28 -7.17 -1.02 11.50
N VAL A 29 -7.99 -1.88 12.10
CA VAL A 29 -9.21 -1.51 12.80
C VAL A 29 -9.10 -2.00 14.24
N LYS A 30 -9.22 -1.08 15.18
CA LYS A 30 -9.34 -1.41 16.60
C LYS A 30 -10.79 -1.83 16.88
N VAL A 31 -10.99 -3.12 17.08
CA VAL A 31 -12.31 -3.70 17.34
C VAL A 31 -12.67 -3.55 18.82
N LEU A 32 -13.79 -2.89 19.11
CA LEU A 32 -14.35 -2.77 20.46
C LEU A 32 -15.41 -3.82 20.73
N LYS A 33 -16.18 -4.20 19.70
CA LYS A 33 -17.22 -5.23 19.79
C LYS A 33 -17.33 -5.98 18.47
N SER A 34 -17.46 -7.30 18.52
CA SER A 34 -17.64 -8.16 17.35
C SER A 34 -18.65 -9.29 17.62
N LYS A 35 -19.23 -9.86 16.56
CA LYS A 35 -20.07 -11.05 16.60
C LYS A 35 -19.92 -11.84 15.29
N GLY A 36 -19.58 -13.12 15.37
CA GLY A 36 -19.50 -14.02 14.21
C GLY A 36 -18.61 -13.50 13.07
N GLY A 37 -17.43 -12.97 13.39
CA GLY A 37 -16.50 -12.42 12.40
C GLY A 37 -16.84 -11.01 11.90
N ARG A 38 -17.97 -10.42 12.30
CA ARG A 38 -18.34 -9.04 11.96
C ARG A 38 -17.93 -8.08 13.08
N VAL A 39 -17.30 -6.98 12.70
CA VAL A 39 -17.03 -5.85 13.60
C VAL A 39 -18.33 -5.06 13.79
N LEU A 40 -18.80 -4.95 15.03
CA LEU A 40 -20.01 -4.21 15.39
C LEU A 40 -19.70 -2.80 15.86
N ASN A 41 -18.54 -2.60 16.49
CA ASN A 41 -18.06 -1.29 16.91
C ASN A 41 -16.52 -1.29 16.94
N GLY A 42 -15.91 -0.18 16.53
CA GLY A 42 -14.47 0.00 16.46
C GLY A 42 -14.08 1.33 15.84
N PHE A 43 -12.78 1.64 15.88
CA PHE A 43 -12.21 2.83 15.25
C PHE A 43 -11.07 2.43 14.32
N TYR A 44 -10.92 3.15 13.22
CA TYR A 44 -9.76 3.01 12.34
C TYR A 44 -8.51 3.53 13.02
N GLU A 45 -7.41 2.78 12.91
CA GLU A 45 -6.11 3.23 13.38
C GLU A 45 -5.31 3.85 12.23
N SER A 46 -4.44 4.80 12.57
CA SER A 46 -3.52 5.36 11.58
C SER A 46 -2.57 4.28 11.09
N LYS A 47 -2.42 4.14 9.78
CA LYS A 47 -1.44 3.23 9.18
C LYS A 47 -0.03 3.56 9.68
N SER A 48 0.65 2.57 10.24
CA SER A 48 2.05 2.65 10.67
C SER A 48 3.02 2.12 9.61
N THR A 49 2.50 1.48 8.56
CA THR A 49 3.28 0.81 7.51
C THR A 49 2.83 1.21 6.10
N VAL A 50 3.44 0.58 5.09
CA VAL A 50 3.12 0.71 3.66
C VAL A 50 1.77 0.08 3.28
N ASP A 51 1.27 0.43 2.10
CA ASP A 51 0.06 -0.13 1.51
C ASP A 51 0.24 -1.56 0.98
N TYR A 52 1.41 -1.91 0.42
CA TYR A 52 1.67 -3.21 -0.21
C TYR A 52 3.03 -3.77 0.17
N ASP A 53 3.10 -5.09 0.29
CA ASP A 53 4.32 -5.85 0.53
C ASP A 53 4.26 -7.25 -0.07
N GLY A 54 5.42 -7.87 -0.26
CA GLY A 54 5.50 -9.18 -0.89
C GLY A 54 6.91 -9.64 -1.19
N VAL A 55 7.00 -10.59 -2.12
CA VAL A 55 8.26 -11.19 -2.56
C VAL A 55 8.34 -11.28 -4.09
N TYR A 56 9.52 -10.99 -4.63
CA TYR A 56 9.87 -11.14 -6.03
C TYR A 56 11.29 -11.70 -6.13
N LYS A 57 11.45 -12.83 -6.81
CA LYS A 57 12.76 -13.51 -7.01
C LYS A 57 13.58 -13.65 -5.72
N GLY A 58 12.93 -14.08 -4.63
CA GLY A 58 13.57 -14.28 -3.33
C GLY A 58 13.88 -13.00 -2.55
N ARG A 59 13.49 -11.81 -3.05
CA ARG A 59 13.69 -10.52 -2.38
C ARG A 59 12.36 -9.94 -1.91
N ALA A 60 12.36 -9.42 -0.69
CA ALA A 60 11.22 -8.69 -0.17
C ALA A 60 11.00 -7.39 -0.96
N ILE A 61 9.74 -7.08 -1.22
CA ILE A 61 9.26 -5.83 -1.83
C ILE A 61 8.32 -5.16 -0.84
N ALA A 62 8.41 -3.83 -0.75
CA ALA A 62 7.44 -2.99 -0.06
C ALA A 62 7.21 -1.71 -0.85
N PHE A 63 5.95 -1.31 -1.04
CA PHE A 63 5.67 -0.05 -1.72
C PHE A 63 4.38 0.62 -1.27
N GLU A 64 4.36 1.92 -1.50
CA GLU A 64 3.27 2.81 -1.15
C GLU A 64 2.59 3.32 -2.43
N THR A 65 1.27 3.53 -2.38
CA THR A 65 0.51 3.95 -3.57
C THR A 65 -0.17 5.28 -3.34
N LYS A 66 -0.11 6.18 -4.32
CA LYS A 66 -0.78 7.48 -4.25
C LYS A 66 -1.52 7.76 -5.55
N SER A 67 -2.80 8.07 -5.44
CA SER A 67 -3.65 8.53 -6.55
C SER A 67 -4.14 9.93 -6.21
N LYS A 68 -3.88 10.91 -7.07
CA LYS A 68 -4.53 12.23 -6.97
C LYS A 68 -5.50 12.42 -8.13
N GLU A 69 -6.71 12.85 -7.80
CA GLU A 69 -7.74 13.24 -8.77
C GLU A 69 -7.53 14.67 -9.28
N LYS A 70 -6.88 15.53 -8.49
CA LYS A 70 -6.63 16.93 -8.86
C LYS A 70 -5.22 17.11 -9.45
N PRO A 71 -5.07 17.92 -10.52
CA PRO A 71 -3.79 18.22 -11.16
C PRO A 71 -3.04 19.30 -10.36
N THR A 72 -2.64 19.01 -9.12
CA THR A 72 -1.73 19.88 -8.38
C THR A 72 -0.35 19.25 -8.26
N ARG A 73 0.67 20.13 -8.19
CA ARG A 73 2.07 19.77 -7.98
C ARG A 73 2.19 18.75 -6.85
N PHE A 74 3.12 17.81 -7.02
CA PHE A 74 3.48 16.86 -5.99
C PHE A 74 4.03 17.62 -4.78
N ASP A 75 3.26 17.66 -3.69
CA ASP A 75 3.79 18.10 -2.41
C ASP A 75 4.33 16.86 -1.72
N LEU A 76 5.62 16.88 -1.36
CA LEU A 76 6.27 15.84 -0.55
C LEU A 76 5.50 15.53 0.75
N LYS A 77 4.60 16.42 1.17
CA LYS A 77 3.66 16.28 2.28
C LYS A 77 2.69 15.09 2.14
N ASP A 78 2.47 14.58 0.93
CA ASP A 78 1.56 13.43 0.70
C ASP A 78 2.11 12.11 1.25
N ILE A 79 3.42 12.04 1.54
CA ILE A 79 4.07 10.92 2.22
C ILE A 79 4.20 11.31 3.69
N THR A 80 3.50 10.59 4.55
CA THR A 80 3.65 10.84 5.99
C THR A 80 5.07 10.46 6.43
N GLN A 81 5.63 11.21 7.39
CA GLN A 81 6.95 10.89 7.93
C GLN A 81 7.05 9.44 8.43
N ARG A 82 5.94 8.89 8.94
CA ARG A 82 5.85 7.49 9.38
C ARG A 82 6.07 6.51 8.21
N GLN A 83 5.41 6.72 7.08
CA GLN A 83 5.58 5.88 5.87
C GLN A 83 7.02 5.96 5.34
N TRP A 84 7.59 7.16 5.32
CA TRP A 84 9.00 7.36 4.94
C TRP A 84 9.95 6.58 5.84
N ASN A 85 9.85 6.80 7.17
CA ASN A 85 10.72 6.17 8.15
C ASN A 85 10.61 4.64 8.10
N TYR A 86 9.41 4.11 7.82
CA TYR A 86 9.19 2.68 7.69
C TYR A 86 9.93 2.12 6.46
N LEU A 87 9.73 2.71 5.27
CA LEU A 87 10.42 2.29 4.04
C LEU A 87 11.94 2.47 4.14
N GLU A 88 12.42 3.48 4.85
CA GLU A 88 13.85 3.68 5.08
C GLU A 88 14.46 2.54 5.92
N LYS A 89 13.75 2.09 6.96
CA LYS A 89 14.17 0.93 7.78
C LYS A 89 14.21 -0.36 6.96
N GLU A 90 13.18 -0.62 6.16
CA GLU A 90 13.13 -1.80 5.29
C GLU A 90 14.24 -1.77 4.23
N LYS A 91 14.47 -0.61 3.62
CA LYS A 91 15.57 -0.42 2.66
C LYS A 91 16.94 -0.73 3.29
N LYS A 92 17.18 -0.33 4.54
CA LYS A 92 18.41 -0.66 5.29
C LYS A 92 18.59 -2.18 5.49
N MET A 93 17.50 -2.96 5.47
CA MET A 93 17.50 -4.42 5.56
C MET A 93 17.54 -5.11 4.18
N GLY A 94 17.73 -4.35 3.08
CA GLY A 94 17.86 -4.91 1.72
C GLY A 94 16.54 -5.12 0.96
N VAL A 95 15.41 -4.69 1.53
CA VAL A 95 14.08 -4.73 0.91
C VAL A 95 14.03 -3.75 -0.27
N ILE A 96 13.41 -4.17 -1.38
CA ILE A 96 13.17 -3.31 -2.54
C ILE A 96 11.97 -2.40 -2.21
N CYS A 97 12.26 -1.11 -2.03
CA CYS A 97 11.30 -0.11 -1.57
C CYS A 97 11.02 0.96 -2.64
N PHE A 98 9.76 1.22 -2.97
CA PHE A 98 9.39 2.25 -3.94
C PHE A 98 7.99 2.85 -3.72
N PHE A 99 7.64 3.85 -4.52
CA PHE A 99 6.31 4.48 -4.55
C PHE A 99 5.72 4.35 -5.95
N ILE A 100 4.43 4.03 -6.06
CA ILE A 100 3.70 4.09 -7.34
C ILE A 100 2.71 5.26 -7.31
N ARG A 101 2.78 6.12 -8.33
CA ARG A 101 1.90 7.28 -8.46
C ARG A 101 1.13 7.27 -9.77
N ARG A 102 -0.19 7.51 -9.70
CA ARG A 102 -1.01 7.86 -10.88
C ARG A 102 -1.21 9.37 -10.94
N LYS A 103 -0.88 9.97 -12.09
CA LYS A 103 -1.24 11.34 -12.44
C LYS A 103 -2.38 11.28 -13.46
N MET A 104 -3.54 11.84 -13.14
CA MET A 104 -4.54 12.14 -14.17
C MET A 104 -4.14 13.45 -14.86
N LEU A 105 -4.04 13.40 -16.19
CA LEU A 105 -3.94 14.57 -17.04
C LEU A 105 -5.36 14.80 -17.58
N PHE A 106 -5.92 15.96 -17.32
CA PHE A 106 -7.04 16.47 -18.09
C PHE A 106 -6.43 17.34 -19.19
N GLU A 107 -6.78 17.08 -20.44
CA GLU A 107 -6.52 17.98 -21.57
C GLU A 107 -7.40 19.22 -21.48
#